data_AF-A0A4R9LCS3-F1
#
_entry.id   AF-A0A4R9LCS3-F1
#
_cell.length_a   1.000
_cell.length_b   1.000
_cell.length_c   1.000
_cell.angle_alpha   90.00
_cell.angle_beta   90.00
_cell.angle_gamma   90.00
#
_symmetry.space_group_name_H-M   'P 1'
#
loop_
_entity.id
_entity.type
_entity.pdbx_description
1 polymer ?
#
loop_
_entity_poly.entity_id
_entity_poly.type
_entity_poly.pdbx_seq_one_letter_code
_entity_poly.pdbx_strand_id
1 'polypeptide(L)'
;MALIARRGKKLEPLILKELQDAGGTLTLPDLVKRIGLKDSFINRGKVIQAVAPMISRGEVVEIDDPNATVKNRLDLKQFRLK
;
A
#
# COMPACT_ATOMS: atom_id res chain seq x y z
N MET A 1 1.80 -21.63 6.79
CA MET A 1 1.91 -20.20 6.43
C MET A 1 2.31 -19.99 4.94
N ALA A 2 1.59 -20.57 3.96
CA ALA A 2 2.01 -20.48 2.53
C ALA A 2 1.03 -19.70 1.62
N LEU A 3 -0.24 -19.56 2.00
CA LEU A 3 -1.24 -18.87 1.18
C LEU A 3 -1.11 -17.33 1.19
N ILE A 4 -0.66 -16.76 2.30
CA ILE A 4 -0.56 -15.30 2.48
C ILE A 4 0.59 -14.74 1.63
N ALA A 5 1.73 -15.42 1.58
CA ALA A 5 2.88 -15.03 0.77
C ALA A 5 2.60 -15.06 -0.74
N ARG A 6 1.75 -16.01 -1.21
CA ARG A 6 1.37 -16.09 -2.64
C ARG A 6 0.45 -14.94 -3.07
N ARG A 7 -0.40 -14.43 -2.18
CA ARG A 7 -1.28 -13.28 -2.48
C ARG A 7 -0.53 -11.95 -2.45
N GLY A 8 0.42 -11.77 -1.53
CA GLY A 8 1.29 -10.58 -1.51
C GLY A 8 2.03 -10.36 -2.83
N LYS A 9 2.58 -11.44 -3.42
CA LYS A 9 3.30 -11.39 -4.71
C LYS A 9 2.48 -10.90 -5.91
N LYS A 10 1.15 -11.04 -5.90
CA LYS A 10 0.28 -10.51 -6.96
C LYS A 10 -0.10 -9.05 -6.71
N LEU A 11 -0.04 -8.60 -5.47
CA LEU A 11 -0.43 -7.26 -5.04
C LEU A 11 0.69 -6.24 -5.27
N GLU A 12 1.96 -6.63 -5.03
CA GLU A 12 3.14 -5.79 -5.27
C GLU A 12 3.14 -5.09 -6.66
N PRO A 13 2.98 -5.80 -7.79
CA PRO A 13 2.96 -5.16 -9.11
C PRO A 13 1.73 -4.26 -9.33
N LEU A 14 0.59 -4.57 -8.69
CA LEU A 14 -0.59 -3.69 -8.74
C LEU A 14 -0.33 -2.41 -7.97
N ILE A 15 0.27 -2.49 -6.78
CA ILE A 15 0.63 -1.34 -5.96
C ILE A 15 1.61 -0.43 -6.71
N LEU A 16 2.67 -1.00 -7.31
CA LEU A 16 3.62 -0.23 -8.12
C LEU A 16 2.91 0.51 -9.25
N LYS A 17 2.04 -0.19 -9.98
CA LYS A 17 1.32 0.40 -11.11
C LYS A 17 0.42 1.55 -10.65
N GLU A 18 -0.36 1.37 -9.59
CA GLU A 18 -1.24 2.42 -9.07
C GLU A 18 -0.45 3.62 -8.52
N LEU A 19 0.72 3.39 -7.90
CA LEU A 19 1.61 4.47 -7.47
C LEU A 19 2.21 5.22 -8.67
N GLN A 20 2.62 4.52 -9.73
CA GLN A 20 3.12 5.13 -10.97
C GLN A 20 2.03 5.94 -11.67
N ASP A 21 0.83 5.36 -11.83
CA ASP A 21 -0.33 6.01 -12.46
C ASP A 21 -0.76 7.28 -11.70
N ALA A 22 -0.45 7.38 -10.41
CA ALA A 22 -0.76 8.55 -9.59
C ALA A 22 0.38 9.57 -9.45
N GLY A 23 1.46 9.42 -10.23
CA GLY A 23 2.59 10.36 -10.19
C GLY A 23 3.55 10.13 -9.02
N GLY A 24 3.56 8.92 -8.46
CA GLY A 24 4.57 8.47 -7.50
C GLY A 24 4.19 8.57 -6.04
N THR A 25 3.05 9.15 -5.66
CA THR A 25 2.62 9.21 -4.24
C THR A 25 1.14 8.87 -4.10
N LEU A 26 0.79 8.05 -3.11
CA LEU A 26 -0.61 7.73 -2.83
C LEU A 26 -0.86 7.44 -1.35
N THR A 27 -2.05 7.79 -0.85
CA THR A 27 -2.47 7.44 0.51
C THR A 27 -2.87 5.96 0.59
N LEU A 28 -2.77 5.36 1.78
CA LEU A 28 -3.23 3.99 2.01
C LEU A 28 -4.73 3.81 1.67
N PRO A 29 -5.66 4.71 2.06
CA PRO A 29 -7.06 4.62 1.65
C PRO A 29 -7.25 4.66 0.14
N ASP A 30 -6.56 5.55 -0.57
CA ASP A 30 -6.65 5.63 -2.03
C ASP A 30 -6.07 4.39 -2.70
N LEU A 31 -4.99 3.83 -2.14
CA LEU A 31 -4.33 2.65 -2.68
C LEU A 31 -5.26 1.44 -2.54
N VAL A 32 -5.90 1.32 -1.38
CA VAL A 32 -6.92 0.30 -1.12
C VAL A 32 -8.15 0.51 -2.01
N LYS A 33 -8.61 1.74 -2.24
CA LYS A 33 -9.72 1.99 -3.16
C LYS A 33 -9.37 1.61 -4.59
N ARG A 34 -8.23 2.05 -5.09
CA ARG A 34 -7.78 1.78 -6.47
C ARG A 34 -7.57 0.29 -6.75
N ILE A 35 -6.94 -0.41 -5.79
CA ILE A 35 -6.72 -1.86 -5.90
C ILE A 35 -8.01 -2.64 -5.61
N GLY A 36 -8.81 -2.19 -4.63
CA GLY A 36 -10.07 -2.81 -4.22
C GLY A 36 -11.20 -2.68 -5.24
N LEU A 37 -11.20 -1.62 -6.05
CA LEU A 37 -12.08 -1.50 -7.22
C LEU A 37 -11.84 -2.62 -8.25
N LYS A 38 -10.63 -3.18 -8.28
CA LYS A 38 -10.27 -4.31 -9.14
C LYS A 38 -10.48 -5.67 -8.48
N ASP A 39 -10.58 -5.73 -7.15
CA ASP A 39 -10.68 -6.98 -6.39
C ASP A 39 -11.40 -6.71 -5.04
N SER A 40 -12.70 -7.05 -4.96
CA SER A 40 -13.58 -6.75 -3.81
C SER A 40 -13.13 -7.32 -2.45
N PHE A 41 -12.03 -8.08 -2.39
CA PHE A 41 -11.50 -8.70 -1.19
C PHE A 41 -10.25 -8.02 -0.61
N ILE A 42 -9.82 -6.87 -1.15
CA ILE A 42 -8.61 -6.16 -0.70
C ILE A 42 -8.96 -5.18 0.43
N ASN A 43 -8.27 -5.30 1.56
CA ASN A 43 -8.39 -4.41 2.71
C ASN A 43 -7.05 -3.75 3.04
N ARG A 44 -7.07 -2.72 3.91
CA ARG A 44 -5.88 -1.97 4.35
C ARG A 44 -4.75 -2.89 4.85
N GLY A 45 -5.09 -3.92 5.64
CA GLY A 45 -4.11 -4.86 6.18
C GLY A 45 -3.35 -5.66 5.10
N LYS A 46 -4.05 -6.13 4.06
CA LYS A 46 -3.42 -6.83 2.92
C LYS A 46 -2.48 -5.92 2.12
N VAL A 47 -2.89 -4.67 1.92
CA VAL A 47 -2.05 -3.69 1.22
C VAL A 47 -0.79 -3.41 2.03
N ILE A 48 -0.90 -3.16 3.34
CA ILE A 48 0.27 -2.97 4.20
C ILE A 48 1.22 -4.17 4.16
N GLN A 49 0.69 -5.40 4.24
CA GLN A 49 1.51 -6.61 4.15
C GLN A 49 2.23 -6.76 2.82
N ALA A 50 1.61 -6.32 1.72
CA ALA A 50 2.23 -6.34 0.39
C ALA A 50 3.25 -5.21 0.20
N VAL A 51 3.02 -4.04 0.79
CA VAL A 51 3.95 -2.89 0.73
C VAL A 51 5.18 -3.11 1.62
N ALA A 52 5.06 -3.78 2.76
CA ALA A 52 6.16 -4.02 3.69
C ALA A 52 7.45 -4.57 3.04
N PRO A 53 7.42 -5.63 2.21
CA PRO A 53 8.62 -6.09 1.51
C PRO A 53 9.14 -5.07 0.46
N MET A 54 8.28 -4.28 -0.16
CA MET A 54 8.68 -3.22 -1.11
C MET A 54 9.43 -2.07 -0.42
N ILE A 55 8.99 -1.70 0.79
CA ILE A 55 9.71 -0.73 1.63
C ILE A 55 11.08 -1.29 2.03
N SER A 56 11.12 -2.56 2.45
CA SER A 56 12.39 -3.22 2.82
C SER A 56 13.39 -3.27 1.65
N ARG A 57 12.91 -3.43 0.41
CA ARG A 57 13.72 -3.35 -0.81
C ARG A 57 14.07 -1.91 -1.24
N GLY A 58 13.45 -0.90 -0.62
CA GLY A 58 13.65 0.50 -0.97
C GLY A 58 12.94 0.97 -2.25
N GLU A 59 11.98 0.19 -2.75
CA GLU A 59 11.14 0.54 -3.92
C GLU A 59 10.08 1.59 -3.56
N VAL A 60 9.60 1.53 -2.31
CA VAL A 60 8.55 2.41 -1.78
C VAL A 60 9.03 3.00 -0.46
N VAL A 61 8.71 4.26 -0.23
CA VAL A 61 8.94 4.98 1.02
C VAL A 61 7.60 5.17 1.71
N GLU A 62 7.54 4.80 2.97
CA GLU A 62 6.43 5.14 3.85
C GLU A 62 6.60 6.58 4.34
N ILE A 63 5.55 7.38 4.19
CA ILE A 63 5.48 8.74 4.71
C ILE A 63 4.38 8.76 5.76
N ASP A 64 4.78 8.96 7.01
CA ASP A 64 3.88 9.21 8.12
C ASP A 64 3.62 10.71 8.26
N ASP A 65 2.38 11.07 8.53
CA ASP A 65 2.01 12.44 8.85
C ASP A 65 2.39 12.75 10.31
N PRO A 66 3.12 13.85 10.60
CA PRO A 66 3.51 14.21 11.96
C PRO A 66 2.32 14.52 12.88
N ASN A 67 1.15 14.84 12.32
CA ASN A 67 -0.10 15.07 13.07
C ASN A 67 -0.96 13.81 13.18
N ALA A 68 -0.45 12.65 12.75
CA ALA A 68 -1.17 11.40 12.87
C ALA A 68 -1.37 11.01 14.35
N THR A 69 -2.62 10.93 14.75
CA THR A 69 -3.07 10.29 15.99
C THR A 69 -3.25 8.79 15.77
N VAL A 70 -3.32 8.02 16.85
CA VAL A 70 -3.58 6.57 16.80
C VAL A 70 -4.83 6.21 15.98
N LYS A 71 -5.84 7.09 15.96
CA LYS A 71 -7.12 6.87 15.28
C LYS A 71 -7.09 7.13 13.78
N ASN A 72 -6.28 8.08 13.29
CA ASN A 72 -6.24 8.48 11.88
C ASN A 72 -4.92 8.13 11.18
N ARG A 73 -3.96 7.51 11.88
CA ARG A 73 -2.65 7.15 11.31
C ARG A 73 -2.77 6.36 10.01
N LEU A 74 -3.66 5.37 9.95
CA LEU A 74 -3.85 4.57 8.73
C LEU A 74 -4.53 5.35 7.59
N ASP A 75 -5.29 6.38 7.90
CA ASP A 75 -5.96 7.22 6.90
C ASP A 75 -5.00 8.27 6.33
N LEU A 76 -4.05 8.75 7.13
CA LEU A 76 -3.03 9.70 6.74
C LEU A 76 -1.77 9.05 6.17
N LYS A 77 -1.59 7.74 6.37
CA LYS A 77 -0.42 7.01 5.92
C LYS A 77 -0.30 7.06 4.40
N GLN A 78 0.88 7.46 3.91
CA GLN A 78 1.15 7.56 2.48
C GLN A 78 2.33 6.68 2.08
N PHE A 79 2.32 6.30 0.81
CA PHE A 79 3.37 5.54 0.17
C PHE A 79 3.85 6.31 -1.05
N ARG A 80 5.17 6.45 -1.18
CA ARG A 80 5.81 7.14 -2.29
C ARG A 80 6.76 6.20 -3.02
N LEU A 81 6.77 6.19 -4.34
CA LEU A 81 7.81 5.54 -5.11
C LEU A 81 9.14 6.28 -4.93
N LYS A 82 10.21 5.51 -4.77
CA LYS A 82 11.56 6.06 -4.71
C LYS A 82 12.06 6.46 -6.09
#